data_AF-A0A143G528-F1
#
_entry.id   AF-A0A143G528-F1
#
_cell.length_a   1.000
_cell.length_b   1.000
_cell.length_c   1.000
_cell.angle_alpha   90.00
_cell.angle_beta   90.00
_cell.angle_gamma   90.00
#
_symmetry.space_group_name_H-M   'P 1'
#
loop_
_entity.id
_entity.type
_entity.pdbx_description
1 polymer ?
#
loop_
_entity_poly.entity_id
_entity_poly.type
_entity_poly.pdbx_seq_one_letter_code
_entity_poly.pdbx_strand_id
1 'polypeptide(L)'
;MHLILGFVVSTALVLLARVSYIYFFDNSCFSLECMTQMSQIQYIMYAGLILLGTYNAHLMAKHQKYTLLVLEFLGTFLFAFALNFTALNA
;
A
#
# COMPACT_ATOMS: atom_id res chain seq x y z
N MET A 1 14.05 6.95 14.86
CA MET A 1 13.84 7.89 13.74
C MET A 1 13.51 7.19 12.43
N HIS A 2 14.27 6.18 12.00
CA HIS A 2 14.03 5.45 10.73
C HIS A 2 12.68 4.73 10.61
N LEU A 3 12.14 4.17 11.71
CA LEU A 3 10.81 3.54 11.70
C LEU A 3 9.67 4.54 11.42
N ILE A 4 9.73 5.72 12.03
CA ILE A 4 8.73 6.79 11.84
C ILE A 4 8.81 7.31 10.40
N LEU A 5 10.03 7.51 9.88
CA LEU A 5 10.21 7.91 8.49
C LEU A 5 9.69 6.85 7.52
N GLY A 6 9.95 5.56 7.80
CA GLY A 6 9.41 4.43 7.04
C GLY A 6 7.88 4.39 7.05
N PHE A 7 7.25 4.70 8.18
CA PHE A 7 5.79 4.83 8.28
C PHE A 7 5.22 5.93 7.39
N VAL A 8 5.79 7.13 7.47
CA VAL A 8 5.34 8.29 6.70
C VAL A 8 5.50 8.02 5.20
N VAL A 9 6.66 7.51 4.78
CA VAL A 9 6.94 7.21 3.37
C VAL A 9 6.02 6.09 2.84
N SER A 10 5.86 5.00 3.59
CA SER A 10 5.00 3.88 3.16
C SER A 10 3.53 4.30 3.04
N THR A 11 3.04 5.09 4.00
CA THR A 11 1.67 5.63 3.97
C THR A 11 1.46 6.55 2.76
N ALA A 12 2.42 7.46 2.50
CA ALA A 12 2.35 8.37 1.36
C ALA A 12 2.34 7.61 0.03
N LEU A 13 3.19 6.59 -0.13
CA LEU A 13 3.25 5.77 -1.34
C LEU A 13 1.96 4.99 -1.58
N VAL A 14 1.39 4.38 -0.55
CA VAL A 14 0.10 3.64 -0.66
C VAL A 14 -1.04 4.59 -1.07
N LEU A 15 -1.11 5.78 -0.48
CA LEU A 15 -2.11 6.79 -0.85
C LEU A 15 -1.93 7.27 -2.30
N LEU A 16 -0.70 7.61 -2.70
CA LEU A 16 -0.39 8.03 -4.06
C LEU A 16 -0.75 6.96 -5.08
N ALA A 17 -0.42 5.71 -4.81
CA ALA A 17 -0.70 4.61 -5.74
C ALA A 17 -2.20 4.36 -5.89
N ARG A 18 -2.99 4.49 -4.80
CA ARG A 18 -4.45 4.43 -4.87
C ARG A 18 -5.05 5.60 -5.65
N VAL A 19 -4.62 6.83 -5.39
CA VAL A 19 -5.10 8.02 -6.13
C VAL A 19 -4.77 7.90 -7.61
N SER A 20 -3.56 7.44 -7.93
CA SER A 20 -3.13 7.20 -9.31
C SER A 20 -4.00 6.14 -9.96
N TYR A 21 -4.29 5.03 -9.27
CA TYR A 21 -5.16 3.97 -9.79
C TYR A 21 -6.57 4.50 -10.11
N ILE A 22 -7.21 5.20 -9.17
CA ILE A 22 -8.55 5.78 -9.38
C ILE A 22 -8.52 6.76 -10.57
N TYR A 23 -7.52 7.64 -10.63
CA TYR A 23 -7.42 8.65 -11.69
C TYR A 23 -7.23 8.05 -13.09
N PHE A 24 -6.46 6.96 -13.23
CA PHE A 24 -6.14 6.37 -14.53
C PHE A 24 -7.12 5.28 -14.98
N PHE A 25 -7.68 4.51 -14.06
CA PHE A 25 -8.43 3.28 -14.39
C PHE A 25 -9.91 3.34 -14.07
N ASP A 26 -10.35 4.27 -13.21
CA ASP A 26 -11.76 4.35 -12.80
C ASP A 26 -12.36 5.69 -13.23
N ASN A 27 -12.93 5.70 -14.43
CA ASN A 27 -13.63 6.87 -15.01
C ASN A 27 -15.05 7.06 -14.44
N SER A 28 -15.47 6.22 -13.48
CA SER A 28 -16.88 5.99 -13.13
C SER A 28 -17.35 6.73 -11.88
N CYS A 29 -16.48 7.46 -11.16
CA CYS A 29 -16.86 8.00 -9.87
C CYS A 29 -16.27 9.38 -9.57
N PHE A 30 -17.10 10.28 -9.01
CA PHE A 30 -16.65 11.53 -8.42
C PHE A 30 -15.64 11.19 -7.31
N SER A 31 -14.40 11.63 -7.49
CA SER A 31 -13.19 11.26 -6.74
C SER A 31 -13.27 11.28 -5.21
N LEU A 32 -14.31 11.88 -4.61
CA LEU A 32 -14.50 11.96 -3.17
C LEU A 32 -15.24 10.74 -2.58
N GLU A 33 -16.19 10.15 -3.31
CA GLU A 33 -16.99 9.00 -2.83
C GLU A 33 -16.19 7.70 -2.91
N CYS A 34 -15.40 7.49 -3.97
CA CYS A 34 -14.49 6.35 -4.09
C CYS A 34 -13.33 6.36 -3.09
N MET A 35 -12.90 7.54 -2.60
CA MET A 35 -11.89 7.58 -1.53
C MET A 35 -12.46 7.06 -0.20
N THR A 36 -13.73 7.34 0.08
CA THR A 36 -14.38 7.05 1.36
C THR A 36 -15.01 5.65 1.42
N GLN A 37 -15.39 5.05 0.29
CA GLN A 37 -15.85 3.66 0.22
C GLN A 37 -14.69 2.68 0.10
N MET A 38 -13.99 2.42 1.20
CA MET A 38 -13.10 1.26 1.30
C MET A 38 -13.84 0.08 1.93
N SER A 39 -13.72 -1.10 1.32
CA SER A 39 -14.12 -2.33 2.00
C SER A 39 -13.19 -2.59 3.20
N GLN A 40 -13.71 -3.23 4.25
CA GLN A 40 -12.90 -3.59 5.43
C GLN A 40 -11.67 -4.43 5.06
N ILE A 41 -11.79 -5.27 4.02
CA ILE A 41 -10.69 -6.10 3.51
C ILE A 41 -9.58 -5.22 2.93
N GLN A 42 -9.90 -4.24 2.09
CA GLN A 42 -8.91 -3.32 1.53
C GLN A 42 -8.22 -2.49 2.62
N TYR A 43 -8.95 -2.11 3.67
CA TYR A 43 -8.39 -1.37 4.80
C TYR A 43 -7.33 -2.20 5.53
N ILE A 44 -7.63 -3.46 5.83
CA ILE A 44 -6.69 -4.39 6.46
C ILE A 44 -5.47 -4.61 5.56
N MET A 45 -5.66 -4.74 4.25
CA MET A 45 -4.57 -4.93 3.29
C MET A 45 -3.64 -3.71 3.22
N TYR A 46 -4.18 -2.49 3.12
CA TYR A 46 -3.34 -1.28 3.13
C TYR A 46 -2.64 -1.07 4.48
N ALA A 47 -3.28 -1.38 5.60
CA ALA A 47 -2.63 -1.35 6.91
C ALA A 47 -1.45 -2.33 6.97
N GLY A 48 -1.62 -3.56 6.45
CA GLY A 48 -0.56 -4.56 6.35
C GLY A 48 0.62 -4.09 5.48
N LEU A 49 0.33 -3.44 4.36
CA LEU A 49 1.33 -2.85 3.47
C LEU A 49 2.14 -1.74 4.12
N ILE A 50 1.48 -0.84 4.84
CA ILE A 50 2.16 0.23 5.57
C ILE A 50 3.10 -0.39 6.60
N LEU A 51 2.64 -1.39 7.36
CA LEU A 51 3.48 -2.10 8.33
C LEU A 51 4.68 -2.80 7.67
N LEU A 52 4.47 -3.51 6.55
CA LEU A 52 5.56 -4.16 5.80
C LEU A 52 6.59 -3.13 5.30
N GLY A 53 6.13 -2.03 4.72
CA GLY A 53 7.01 -0.95 4.26
C GLY A 53 7.81 -0.30 5.41
N THR A 54 7.18 -0.09 6.57
CA THR A 54 7.87 0.42 7.76
C THR A 54 8.96 -0.53 8.26
N TYR A 55 8.66 -1.82 8.23
CA TYR A 55 9.56 -2.87 8.69
C TYR A 55 10.72 -3.04 7.70
N ASN A 56 10.47 -2.92 6.39
CA ASN A 56 11.51 -2.91 5.37
C ASN A 56 12.47 -1.73 5.55
N ALA A 57 11.95 -0.52 5.82
CA ALA A 57 12.80 0.63 6.13
C ALA A 57 13.69 0.38 7.38
N HIS A 58 13.17 -0.35 8.37
CA HIS A 58 13.95 -0.76 9.54
C HIS A 58 15.01 -1.82 9.20
N LEU A 59 14.69 -2.83 8.38
CA LEU A 59 15.62 -3.88 7.95
C LEU A 59 16.72 -3.34 7.03
N MET A 60 16.40 -2.36 6.19
CA MET A 60 17.38 -1.69 5.33
C MET A 60 18.47 -1.00 6.15
N ALA A 61 18.08 -0.35 7.26
CA ALA A 61 19.02 0.25 8.21
C ALA A 61 19.89 -0.79 8.94
N LYS A 62 19.46 -2.06 9.01
CA LYS A 62 20.23 -3.19 9.58
C LYS A 62 20.99 -4.01 8.53
N HIS A 63 20.99 -3.59 7.27
CA HIS A 63 21.64 -4.27 6.15
C HIS A 63 21.22 -5.75 5.94
N GLN A 64 20.01 -6.14 6.37
CA GLN A 64 19.50 -7.50 6.21
C GLN A 64 18.84 -7.70 4.83
N LYS A 65 19.66 -7.82 3.79
CA LYS A 65 19.24 -7.81 2.37
C LYS A 65 18.27 -8.94 1.99
N TYR A 66 18.47 -10.16 2.49
CA TYR A 66 17.61 -11.30 2.15
C TYR A 66 16.20 -11.17 2.71
N THR A 67 16.09 -10.75 3.97
CA THR A 67 14.79 -10.52 4.64
C THR A 67 14.03 -9.38 3.97
N LEU A 68 14.74 -8.31 3.57
CA LEU A 68 14.16 -7.18 2.84
C LEU A 68 13.52 -7.64 1.52
N LEU A 69 14.25 -8.44 0.71
CA LEU A 69 13.76 -8.90 -0.59
C LEU A 69 12.48 -9.73 -0.48
N VAL A 70 12.40 -10.62 0.51
CA VAL A 70 11.22 -11.47 0.76
C VAL A 70 10.01 -10.61 1.14
N LEU A 71 10.21 -9.61 2.00
CA LEU A 71 9.12 -8.75 2.48
C LEU A 71 8.69 -7.72 1.44
N GLU A 72 9.60 -7.23 0.59
CA GLU A 72 9.24 -6.44 -0.58
C GLU A 72 8.37 -7.24 -1.54
N PHE A 73 8.76 -8.47 -1.88
CA PHE A 73 7.95 -9.34 -2.73
C PHE A 73 6.54 -9.58 -2.16
N LEU A 74 6.45 -9.86 -0.86
CA LEU A 74 5.19 -10.10 -0.17
C LEU A 74 4.33 -8.83 -0.09
N GLY A 75 4.96 -7.68 0.12
CA GLY A 75 4.31 -6.37 0.05
C GLY A 75 3.74 -6.09 -1.34
N THR A 76 4.54 -6.25 -2.40
CA THR A 76 4.07 -6.05 -3.78
C THR A 76 2.91 -6.97 -4.13
N PHE A 77 2.96 -8.24 -3.71
CA PHE A 77 1.86 -9.18 -3.92
C PHE A 77 0.56 -8.72 -3.24
N LEU A 78 0.64 -8.32 -1.97
CA LEU A 78 -0.52 -7.77 -1.24
C LEU A 78 -1.06 -6.49 -1.89
N PHE A 79 -0.18 -5.62 -2.40
CA PHE A 79 -0.58 -4.39 -3.08
C PHE A 79 -1.32 -4.65 -4.39
N ALA A 80 -0.78 -5.52 -5.24
CA ALA A 80 -1.45 -5.91 -6.49
C ALA A 80 -2.80 -6.58 -6.21
N PHE A 81 -2.88 -7.42 -5.17
CA PHE A 81 -4.12 -8.06 -4.77
C PHE A 81 -5.16 -7.04 -4.24
N ALA A 82 -4.73 -6.03 -3.47
CA ALA A 82 -5.61 -4.97 -2.98
C ALA A 82 -6.21 -4.14 -4.13
N LEU A 83 -5.39 -3.84 -5.15
CA LEU A 83 -5.84 -3.15 -6.36
C LEU A 83 -6.81 -3.98 -7.20
N ASN A 84 -6.61 -5.29 -7.30
CA ASN A 84 -7.59 -6.16 -7.96
C ASN A 84 -8.94 -6.19 -7.23
N PHE A 85 -8.95 -6.11 -5.90
CA PHE A 85 -10.20 -5.97 -5.16
C PHE A 85 -10.89 -4.62 -5.39
N THR A 86 -10.15 -3.54 -5.69
CA THR A 86 -10.78 -2.30 -6.15
C THR A 86 -11.43 -2.45 -7.52
N ALA A 87 -10.83 -3.23 -8.43
CA ALA A 87 -11.43 -3.52 -9.74
C ALA A 87 -12.67 -4.42 -9.66
N LEU A 88 -12.72 -5.35 -8.70
CA LEU A 88 -13.83 -6.31 -8.57
C LEU A 88 -15.10 -5.70 -7.96
N ASN A 89 -14.95 -4.59 -7.23
CA ASN A 89 -16.03 -3.87 -6.53
C ASN A 89 -16.41 -2.54 -7.22
N ALA A 90 -15.75 -2.17 -8.32
CA ALA A 90 -16.11 -1.04 -9.18
C ALA A 90 -17.05 -1.51 -10.30
#